data_AF-A0A530BY64-F1
#
_entry.id   AF-A0A530BY64-F1
#
_cell.length_a   1.000
_cell.length_b   1.000
_cell.length_c   1.000
_cell.angle_alpha   90.00
_cell.angle_beta   90.00
_cell.angle_gamma   90.00
#
_symmetry.space_group_name_H-M   'P 1'
#
loop_
_entity.id
_entity.type
_entity.pdbx_description
1 polymer ?
#
loop_
_entity_poly.entity_id
_entity_poly.type
_entity_poly.pdbx_seq_one_letter_code
_entity_poly.pdbx_strand_id
1 'polypeptide(L)' 'MLTSRADVATEHASRYLQQLCKHWSHKFPVEFDPRHGAIQLSIGRT' A
#
# COMPACT_ATOMS: atom_id res chain seq x y z
N MET A 1 17.55 6.98 6.42
CA MET A 1 16.17 6.48 6.57
C MET A 1 16.25 4.97 6.73
N LEU A 2 15.44 4.39 7.63
CA LEU A 2 15.37 2.93 7.83
C LEU A 2 14.30 2.37 6.89
N THR A 3 14.60 1.29 6.18
CA THR A 3 13.68 0.61 5.25
C THR A 3 13.52 -0.85 5.66
N SER A 4 12.29 -1.37 5.59
CA SER A 4 11.98 -2.79 5.79
C SER A 4 11.20 -3.32 4.59
N ARG A 5 11.49 -4.56 4.16
CA ARG A 5 10.85 -5.21 3.02
C ARG A 5 10.48 -6.65 3.37
N ALA A 6 9.30 -7.08 2.92
CA ALA A 6 8.87 -8.47 2.94
C ALA A 6 8.34 -8.87 1.56
N ASP A 7 8.66 -10.09 1.14
CA ASP A 7 8.17 -10.69 -0.10
C ASP A 7 7.31 -11.90 0.26
N VAL A 8 6.05 -11.90 -0.19
CA VAL A 8 5.05 -12.92 0.15
C VAL A 8 4.36 -13.40 -1.12
N ALA A 9 4.39 -14.69 -1.39
CA ALA A 9 3.74 -15.27 -2.56
C ALA A 9 2.22 -15.31 -2.34
N THR A 10 1.46 -14.84 -3.34
CA THR A 10 0.00 -14.92 -3.36
C THR A 10 -0.53 -14.82 -4.78
N GLU A 11 -1.59 -15.55 -5.09
CA GLU A 11 -2.26 -15.52 -6.40
C GLU A 11 -3.13 -14.27 -6.59
N HIS A 12 -3.36 -13.48 -5.54
CA HIS A 12 -4.32 -12.38 -5.53
C HIS A 12 -3.68 -11.02 -5.20
N ALA A 13 -2.37 -10.87 -5.47
CA ALA A 13 -1.58 -9.69 -5.09
C ALA A 13 -2.24 -8.35 -5.51
N SER A 14 -2.64 -8.23 -6.77
CA SER A 14 -3.27 -7.01 -7.29
C SER A 14 -4.59 -6.68 -6.59
N ARG A 15 -5.41 -7.70 -6.29
CA ARG A 15 -6.70 -7.52 -5.62
C ARG A 15 -6.51 -7.00 -4.21
N TYR A 16 -5.62 -7.63 -3.43
CA TYR A 16 -5.37 -7.24 -2.05
C TYR A 16 -4.74 -5.86 -1.96
N LEU A 17 -3.78 -5.54 -2.85
CA LEU A 17 -3.17 -4.22 -2.94
C LEU A 17 -4.24 -3.14 -3.14
N GLN A 18 -5.12 -3.32 -4.13
CA GLN A 18 -6.17 -2.34 -4.43
C GLN A 18 -7.21 -2.23 -3.28
N GLN A 19 -7.56 -3.34 -2.63
CA GLN A 19 -8.47 -3.33 -1.48
C GLN A 19 -7.88 -2.54 -0.31
N LEU A 20 -6.61 -2.78 0.03
CA LEU A 20 -5.92 -2.04 1.09
C LEU A 20 -5.83 -0.55 0.75
N CYS A 21 -5.42 -0.22 -0.47
CA CYS A 21 -5.32 1.16 -0.91
C CYS A 21 -6.67 1.89 -0.78
N LYS A 22 -7.75 1.32 -1.32
CA LYS A 22 -9.11 1.88 -1.21
C LYS A 22 -9.58 2.00 0.24
N HIS A 23 -9.25 1.02 1.09
CA HIS A 23 -9.59 1.07 2.50
C HIS A 23 -8.96 2.29 3.18
N TRP A 24 -7.67 2.52 2.96
CA TRP A 24 -6.95 3.64 3.58
C TRP A 24 -7.24 5.01 2.93
N SER A 25 -7.76 5.04 1.70
CA SER A 25 -8.16 6.29 1.02
C SER A 25 -9.25 7.08 1.78
N HIS A 26 -9.95 6.47 2.74
CA HIS A 26 -10.92 7.19 3.57
C HIS A 26 -10.28 8.19 4.55
N LYS A 27 -8.97 8.08 4.80
CA LYS A 27 -8.27 8.79 5.88
C LYS A 27 -6.93 9.38 5.43
N PHE A 28 -6.30 8.79 4.43
CA PHE A 28 -4.96 9.18 3.97
C PHE A 28 -4.93 9.43 2.47
N PRO A 29 -3.99 10.27 1.98
CA PRO A 29 -3.65 10.31 0.56
C PRO A 29 -3.08 8.95 0.14
N VAL A 30 -3.65 8.40 -0.93
CA VAL A 30 -3.27 7.09 -1.47
C VAL A 30 -3.16 7.19 -2.99
N GLU A 31 -2.08 6.63 -3.54
CA GLU A 31 -1.88 6.42 -4.97
C GLU A 31 -1.69 4.93 -5.23
N PHE A 32 -2.35 4.37 -6.25
CA PHE A 32 -2.17 2.96 -6.58
C PHE A 32 -2.50 2.63 -8.04
N ASP A 33 -1.88 1.55 -8.51
CA ASP A 33 -2.17 0.86 -9.76
C ASP A 33 -2.24 -0.66 -9.48
N PRO A 34 -2.47 -1.54 -10.49
CA PRO A 34 -2.55 -2.98 -10.25
C PRO A 34 -1.29 -3.66 -9.69
N ARG A 35 -0.14 -2.98 -9.68
CA ARG A 35 1.19 -3.50 -9.31
C ARG A 35 1.81 -2.79 -8.11
N HIS A 36 1.48 -1.53 -7.86
CA HIS A 36 2.07 -0.75 -6.77
C HIS A 36 1.03 0.13 -6.05
N GLY A 37 1.27 0.40 -4.76
CA GLY A 37 0.43 1.28 -3.95
C GLY A 37 1.26 1.99 -2.89
N ALA A 38 0.98 3.28 -2.70
CA ALA A 38 1.65 4.14 -1.73
C ALA A 38 0.60 4.86 -0.85
N ILE A 39 0.81 4.82 0.46
CA ILE A 39 -0.08 5.45 1.45
C ILE A 39 0.74 6.46 2.24
N GLN A 40 0.33 7.72 2.22
CA GLN A 40 0.99 8.77 3.01
C GLN A 40 0.43 8.77 4.43
N LEU A 41 1.07 8.01 5.32
CA LEU A 41 0.75 8.02 6.74
C LEU A 41 1.29 9.29 7.39
N SER A 42 0.47 9.93 8.24
CA SER A 42 0.86 11.14 8.97
C SER A 42 1.94 10.93 10.03
N ILE A 43 2.30 9.66 10.31
CA ILE A 43 3.36 9.31 11.26
C ILE A 43 4.78 9.32 10.61
N GLY A 44 4.90 9.78 9.36
CA GLY A 44 6.15 9.85 8.61
C GLY A 44 6.08 9.02 7.32
N ARG A 45 6.75 9.51 6.27
CA ARG A 45 6.84 8.81 4.97
C ARG A 45 7.83 7.65 5.13
N THR A 46 7.33 6.42 5.13
CA THR A 46 8.11 5.18 5.03
C THR A 46 8.39 4.84 3.58
#